data_AF-A0A0G0YQA8-F1
#
_entry.id   AF-A0A0G0YQA8-F1
#
_cell.length_a   1.000
_cell.length_b   1.000
_cell.length_c   1.000
_cell.angle_alpha   90.00
_cell.angle_beta   90.00
_cell.angle_gamma   90.00
#
_symmetry.space_group_name_H-M   'P 1'
#
loop_
_entity.id
_entity.type
_entity.pdbx_description
1 polymer ?
#
loop_
_entity_poly.entity_id
_entity_poly.type
_entity_poly.pdbx_seq_one_letter_code
_entity_poly.pdbx_strand_id
1 'polypeptide(L)'
;MRINIADPVFQTVLFTIFFVLSVMATLKKDTKPYEMDHAHTDELKGVAILMVVFSHIGYFLFTDTRFLFPLSIAAGVGVNIFLFLSGFGLTSSELKTKKTWKEFYGKRLKTIFIPMWVALIVILALDYFLLGKTYDSLIIIKSFLGYFPVADIYTSINSALWYFTFILFYYLLFPIVFRRSQLLLCYYWDIW
;
A
#
# COMPACT_ATOMS: atom_id res chain seq x y z
N MET A 1 -21.81 -12.41 0.67
CA MET A 1 -22.85 -12.12 1.67
C MET A 1 -22.47 -10.79 2.32
N ARG A 2 -23.25 -9.73 2.11
CA ARG A 2 -22.99 -8.43 2.77
C ARG A 2 -23.73 -8.41 4.10
N ILE A 3 -23.09 -7.88 5.14
CA ILE A 3 -23.69 -7.81 6.48
C ILE A 3 -24.63 -6.61 6.53
N ASN A 4 -25.81 -6.81 7.12
CA ASN A 4 -26.78 -5.74 7.38
C ASN A 4 -26.59 -5.20 8.80
N ILE A 5 -26.66 -3.88 8.96
CA ILE A 5 -26.51 -3.18 10.24
C ILE A 5 -27.82 -2.43 10.52
N ALA A 6 -28.36 -2.58 11.73
CA ALA A 6 -29.61 -1.92 12.14
C ALA A 6 -29.50 -0.39 12.16
N ASP A 7 -28.41 0.17 12.70
CA ASP A 7 -28.12 1.61 12.68
C ASP A 7 -26.64 1.88 12.34
N PRO A 8 -26.30 2.06 11.05
CA PRO A 8 -24.93 2.26 10.62
C PRO A 8 -24.36 3.60 11.07
N VAL A 9 -25.18 4.62 11.27
CA VAL A 9 -24.71 5.96 11.68
C VAL A 9 -24.32 5.95 13.15
N PHE A 10 -25.19 5.45 14.02
CA PHE A 10 -24.90 5.35 15.45
C PHE A 10 -23.66 4.49 15.72
N GLN A 11 -23.55 3.33 15.07
CA GLN A 11 -22.39 2.45 15.22
C GLN A 11 -21.10 3.09 14.69
N THR A 12 -21.18 3.86 13.61
CA THR A 12 -20.01 4.59 13.08
C THR A 12 -19.55 5.67 14.05
N VAL A 13 -20.47 6.41 14.67
CA VAL A 13 -20.14 7.41 15.69
C VAL A 13 -19.47 6.76 16.89
N LEU A 14 -20.03 5.66 17.40
CA LEU A 14 -19.45 4.93 18.54
C LEU A 14 -18.05 4.41 18.22
N PHE A 15 -17.87 3.80 17.04
CA PHE A 15 -16.57 3.33 16.58
C PHE A 15 -15.56 4.48 16.46
N THR A 16 -15.98 5.60 15.88
CA THR A 16 -15.11 6.77 15.68
C THR A 16 -14.68 7.36 17.02
N ILE A 17 -15.59 7.49 17.98
CA ILE A 17 -15.26 7.96 19.34
C ILE A 17 -14.25 7.03 19.99
N PHE A 18 -14.49 5.72 19.97
CA PHE A 18 -13.57 4.74 20.55
C PHE A 18 -12.20 4.78 19.87
N PHE A 19 -12.17 4.88 18.55
CA PHE A 19 -10.94 4.98 17.76
C PHE A 19 -10.15 6.26 18.11
N VAL A 20 -10.81 7.42 18.16
CA VAL A 20 -10.17 8.70 18.52
C VAL A 20 -9.64 8.65 19.95
N LEU A 21 -10.41 8.13 20.91
CA LEU A 21 -9.95 7.97 22.28
C LEU A 21 -8.73 7.03 22.38
N SER A 22 -8.74 5.93 21.62
CA SER A 22 -7.62 4.99 21.56
C SER A 22 -6.36 5.63 20.98
N VAL A 23 -6.51 6.42 19.90
CA VAL A 23 -5.41 7.20 19.32
C VAL A 23 -4.89 8.20 20.36
N MET A 24 -5.76 9.01 20.95
CA MET A 24 -5.37 10.00 21.97
C MET A 24 -4.65 9.38 23.17
N ALA A 25 -5.09 8.21 23.63
CA ALA A 25 -4.46 7.49 24.73
C ALA A 25 -3.08 6.91 24.37
N THR A 26 -2.81 6.68 23.09
CA THR A 26 -1.56 6.08 22.59
C THR A 26 -0.58 7.08 22.01
N LEU A 27 -1.00 8.34 21.81
CA LEU A 27 -0.12 9.41 21.35
C LEU A 27 1.05 9.60 22.31
N LYS A 28 2.26 9.60 21.75
CA LYS A 28 3.50 9.91 22.47
C LYS A 28 4.09 11.18 21.91
N LYS A 29 4.70 11.99 22.77
CA LYS A 29 5.41 13.21 22.34
C LYS A 29 6.66 12.80 21.59
N ASP A 30 6.77 13.24 20.34
CA ASP A 30 8.02 13.15 19.59
C ASP A 30 9.04 14.14 20.15
N THR A 31 10.25 13.64 20.36
CA THR A 31 11.39 14.39 20.90
C THR A 31 12.43 14.71 19.83
N LYS A 32 12.25 14.24 18.59
CA LYS A 32 13.19 14.45 17.48
C LYS A 32 12.73 15.59 16.60
N PRO A 33 13.44 16.72 16.56
CA PRO A 33 12.82 17.95 16.10
C PRO A 33 12.74 18.12 14.58
N TYR A 34 13.56 17.45 13.74
CA TYR A 34 13.63 17.79 12.30
C TYR A 34 13.93 16.65 11.29
N GLU A 35 14.07 15.39 11.71
CA GLU A 35 14.38 14.29 10.78
C GLU A 35 13.36 13.14 10.86
N MET A 36 12.74 12.80 9.73
CA MET A 36 11.94 11.58 9.60
C MET A 36 12.84 10.35 9.73
N ASP A 37 12.75 9.69 10.88
CA ASP A 37 13.42 8.43 11.13
C ASP A 37 12.57 7.21 10.71
N HIS A 38 13.09 6.01 10.94
CA HIS A 38 12.37 4.78 10.64
C HIS A 38 11.07 4.63 11.43
N ALA A 39 11.01 5.09 12.69
CA ALA A 39 9.83 5.00 13.52
C ALA A 39 8.67 5.84 12.93
N HIS A 40 8.95 7.07 12.52
CA HIS A 40 7.96 7.92 11.85
C HIS A 40 7.42 7.27 10.57
N THR A 41 8.28 6.61 9.78
CA THR A 41 7.84 5.92 8.57
C THR A 41 6.97 4.70 8.88
N ASP A 42 7.22 4.01 9.99
CA ASP A 42 6.45 2.84 10.38
C ASP A 42 5.08 3.23 10.97
N GLU A 43 5.02 4.34 11.72
CA GLU A 43 3.76 4.94 12.18
C GLU A 43 2.88 5.37 11.00
N LEU A 44 3.46 6.07 10.02
CA LEU A 44 2.75 6.48 8.81
C LEU A 44 2.27 5.28 7.97
N LYS A 45 3.06 4.20 7.88
CA LYS A 45 2.60 2.94 7.26
C LYS A 45 1.43 2.36 8.03
N GLY A 46 1.49 2.34 9.37
CA GLY A 46 0.39 1.86 10.21
C GLY A 46 -0.91 2.62 9.95
N VAL A 47 -0.84 3.96 9.92
CA VAL A 47 -1.98 4.82 9.57
C VAL A 47 -2.50 4.51 8.16
N ALA A 48 -1.60 4.35 7.18
CA ALA A 48 -1.97 4.01 5.82
C ALA A 48 -2.67 2.64 5.72
N ILE A 49 -2.19 1.62 6.45
CA ILE A 49 -2.83 0.29 6.54
C ILE A 49 -4.25 0.45 7.08
N LEU A 50 -4.42 1.17 8.19
CA LEU A 50 -5.74 1.37 8.80
C LEU A 50 -6.71 2.07 7.85
N MET A 51 -6.28 3.12 7.16
CA MET A 51 -7.09 3.83 6.15
C MET A 51 -7.56 2.89 5.03
N VAL A 52 -6.68 2.01 4.54
CA VAL A 52 -7.03 1.02 3.51
C VAL A 52 -7.99 -0.02 4.06
N VAL A 53 -7.73 -0.55 5.26
CA VAL A 53 -8.58 -1.57 5.92
C VAL A 53 -9.99 -1.03 6.18
N PHE A 54 -10.12 0.17 6.74
CA PHE A 54 -11.44 0.78 7.00
C PHE A 54 -12.24 1.00 5.73
N SER A 55 -11.59 1.37 4.63
CA SER A 55 -12.26 1.46 3.33
C SER A 55 -12.77 0.13 2.83
N HIS A 56 -11.95 -0.93 2.93
CA HIS A 56 -12.37 -2.26 2.47
C HIS A 56 -13.53 -2.81 3.33
N ILE A 57 -13.49 -2.59 4.64
CA ILE A 57 -14.58 -2.97 5.55
C ILE A 57 -15.84 -2.17 5.23
N GLY A 58 -15.76 -0.84 5.21
CA GLY A 58 -16.92 0.03 5.02
C GLY A 58 -17.58 -0.12 3.65
N TYR A 59 -16.79 -0.35 2.59
CA TYR A 59 -17.30 -0.40 1.22
C TYR A 59 -17.69 -1.81 0.75
N PHE A 60 -16.95 -2.86 1.13
CA PHE A 60 -17.18 -4.22 0.60
C PHE A 60 -17.93 -5.15 1.54
N LEU A 61 -17.79 -4.99 2.86
CA LEU A 61 -18.36 -5.95 3.82
C LEU A 61 -19.84 -5.67 4.13
N PHE A 62 -20.26 -4.41 4.11
CA PHE A 62 -21.60 -3.98 4.52
C PHE A 62 -22.48 -3.59 3.34
N THR A 63 -23.80 -3.75 3.50
CA THR A 63 -24.77 -3.30 2.49
C THR A 63 -24.91 -1.78 2.45
N ASP A 64 -24.72 -1.13 3.60
CA ASP A 64 -24.87 0.32 3.76
C ASP A 64 -23.51 1.01 3.80
N THR A 65 -23.21 1.79 2.75
CA THR A 65 -21.96 2.53 2.59
C THR A 65 -21.78 3.68 3.59
N ARG A 66 -22.82 4.02 4.37
CA ARG A 66 -22.74 5.00 5.46
C ARG A 66 -21.94 4.49 6.65
N PHE A 67 -21.82 3.16 6.78
CA PHE A 67 -21.00 2.57 7.83
C PHE A 67 -19.51 2.95 7.65
N LEU A 68 -18.87 3.40 8.72
CA LEU A 68 -17.51 3.94 8.76
C LEU A 68 -17.25 5.20 7.93
N PHE A 69 -18.26 5.87 7.38
CA PHE A 69 -18.04 7.17 6.75
C PHE A 69 -17.66 8.24 7.81
N PRO A 70 -16.60 9.07 7.60
CA PRO A 70 -15.78 9.24 6.41
C PRO A 70 -14.49 8.39 6.36
N LEU A 71 -14.19 7.58 7.37
CA LEU A 71 -13.01 6.69 7.39
C LEU A 71 -13.01 5.72 6.19
N SER A 72 -14.20 5.32 5.71
CA SER A 72 -14.36 4.41 4.58
C SER A 72 -13.89 4.97 3.23
N ILE A 73 -13.75 6.29 3.08
CA ILE A 73 -13.22 6.92 1.85
C ILE A 73 -11.73 7.26 1.93
N ALA A 74 -11.09 7.02 3.09
CA ALA A 74 -9.70 7.41 3.33
C ALA A 74 -8.66 6.53 2.62
N ALA A 75 -9.05 5.43 1.96
CA ALA A 75 -8.11 4.54 1.27
C ALA A 75 -7.24 5.26 0.22
N GLY A 76 -7.79 6.23 -0.51
CA GLY A 76 -7.02 7.01 -1.48
C GLY A 76 -5.84 7.74 -0.83
N VAL A 77 -6.07 8.31 0.36
CA VAL A 77 -5.02 8.97 1.15
C VAL A 77 -4.01 7.95 1.66
N GLY A 78 -4.46 6.80 2.16
CA GLY A 78 -3.57 5.71 2.61
C GLY A 78 -2.64 5.23 1.50
N VAL A 79 -3.15 5.03 0.28
CA VAL A 79 -2.33 4.65 -0.89
C VAL A 79 -1.30 5.73 -1.23
N ASN A 80 -1.68 7.01 -1.18
CA ASN A 80 -0.74 8.12 -1.40
C ASN A 80 0.39 8.16 -0.36
N ILE A 81 0.08 7.89 0.91
CA ILE A 81 1.09 7.78 1.97
C ILE A 81 2.06 6.62 1.67
N PHE A 82 1.56 5.45 1.27
CA PHE A 82 2.43 4.33 0.90
C PHE A 82 3.36 4.65 -0.27
N LEU A 83 2.85 5.34 -1.30
CA LEU A 83 3.66 5.76 -2.44
C LEU A 83 4.73 6.76 -2.02
N PHE A 84 4.35 7.76 -1.22
CA PHE A 84 5.27 8.75 -0.68
C PHE A 84 6.39 8.09 0.14
N LEU A 85 6.05 7.22 1.09
CA LEU A 85 7.02 6.52 1.93
C LEU A 85 7.93 5.59 1.13
N SER A 86 7.40 4.93 0.09
CA SER A 86 8.20 4.10 -0.81
C SER A 86 9.24 4.95 -1.55
N GLY A 87 8.84 6.11 -2.06
CA GLY A 87 9.73 7.09 -2.72
C GLY A 87 10.74 7.74 -1.76
N PHE A 88 10.31 8.08 -0.55
CA PHE A 88 11.20 8.63 0.48
C PHE A 88 12.28 7.61 0.87
N GLY A 89 11.89 6.37 1.18
CA GLY A 89 12.84 5.30 1.52
C GLY A 89 13.76 4.91 0.36
N LEU A 90 13.30 5.08 -0.89
CA LEU A 90 14.11 4.97 -2.10
C LEU A 90 15.23 6.00 -2.12
N THR A 91 14.86 7.28 -2.04
CA THR A 91 15.78 8.42 -2.10
C THR A 91 16.77 8.38 -0.95
N SER A 92 16.31 8.23 0.29
CA SER A 92 17.19 8.18 1.46
C SER A 92 18.16 7.01 1.41
N SER A 93 17.77 5.88 0.81
CA SER A 93 18.68 4.74 0.65
C SER A 93 19.75 4.96 -0.42
N GLU A 94 19.44 5.61 -1.55
CA GLU A 94 20.43 5.88 -2.60
C GLU A 94 21.39 7.01 -2.20
N LEU A 95 20.93 8.01 -1.46
CA LEU A 95 21.78 9.08 -0.94
C LEU A 95 22.85 8.54 0.04
N LYS A 96 22.49 7.55 0.87
CA LYS A 96 23.43 6.92 1.81
C LYS A 96 24.40 5.94 1.16
N THR A 97 23.95 5.21 0.13
CA THR A 97 24.78 4.19 -0.52
C THR A 97 24.39 4.09 -1.99
N LYS A 98 25.31 4.43 -2.88
CA LYS A 98 25.14 4.25 -4.33
C LYS A 98 25.17 2.76 -4.65
N LYS A 99 24.04 2.23 -5.13
CA LYS A 99 23.93 0.82 -5.53
C LYS A 99 24.05 0.69 -7.05
N THR A 100 24.57 -0.43 -7.52
CA THR A 100 24.47 -0.75 -8.94
C THR A 100 23.00 -1.01 -9.34
N TRP A 101 22.71 -0.93 -10.64
CA TRP A 101 21.37 -1.20 -11.16
C TRP A 101 20.89 -2.62 -10.77
N LYS A 102 21.77 -3.62 -10.84
CA LYS A 102 21.45 -5.01 -10.52
C LYS A 102 21.09 -5.20 -9.05
N GLU A 103 21.86 -4.60 -8.14
CA GLU A 103 21.61 -4.69 -6.71
C GLU A 103 20.32 -3.96 -6.30
N PHE A 104 20.05 -2.81 -6.94
CA PHE A 104 18.84 -2.05 -6.70
C PHE A 104 17.58 -2.86 -7.02
N TYR A 105 17.48 -3.38 -8.25
CA TYR A 105 16.31 -4.15 -8.67
C TYR A 105 16.25 -5.50 -7.97
N GLY A 106 17.36 -6.22 -7.85
CA GLY A 106 17.39 -7.55 -7.23
C GLY A 106 16.92 -7.54 -5.77
N LYS A 107 17.35 -6.55 -4.98
CA LYS A 107 16.88 -6.42 -3.59
C LYS A 107 15.39 -6.12 -3.52
N ARG A 108 14.92 -5.15 -4.32
CA ARG A 108 13.53 -4.66 -4.24
C ARG A 108 12.50 -5.62 -4.81
N LEU A 109 12.81 -6.25 -5.94
CA LEU A 109 11.93 -7.26 -6.53
C LEU A 109 11.73 -8.42 -5.55
N LYS A 110 12.79 -8.91 -4.89
CA LYS A 110 12.64 -9.94 -3.84
C LYS A 110 11.75 -9.49 -2.69
N THR A 111 11.96 -8.28 -2.18
CA THR A 111 11.15 -7.74 -1.08
C THR A 111 9.67 -7.60 -1.43
N ILE A 112 9.31 -7.36 -2.71
CA ILE A 112 7.90 -7.24 -3.13
C ILE A 112 7.32 -8.60 -3.54
N PHE A 113 8.00 -9.35 -4.41
CA PHE A 113 7.48 -10.56 -5.02
C PHE A 113 7.36 -11.71 -4.01
N ILE A 114 8.27 -11.84 -3.04
CA ILE A 114 8.20 -12.94 -2.07
C ILE A 114 6.91 -12.84 -1.21
N PRO A 115 6.61 -11.70 -0.54
CA PRO A 115 5.34 -11.56 0.18
C PRO A 115 4.12 -11.70 -0.73
N MET A 116 4.19 -11.17 -1.96
CA MET A 116 3.10 -11.27 -2.93
C MET A 116 2.79 -12.72 -3.31
N TRP A 117 3.80 -13.53 -3.62
CA TRP A 117 3.61 -14.94 -3.96
C TRP A 117 3.04 -15.73 -2.79
N VAL A 118 3.51 -15.48 -1.57
CA VAL A 118 2.94 -16.11 -0.37
C VAL A 118 1.46 -15.76 -0.25
N ALA A 119 1.11 -14.48 -0.36
CA ALA A 119 -0.29 -14.04 -0.29
C ALA A 119 -1.15 -14.63 -1.41
N LEU A 120 -0.65 -14.67 -2.66
CA LEU A 120 -1.35 -15.25 -3.80
C LEU A 120 -1.60 -16.75 -3.63
N ILE A 121 -0.60 -17.50 -3.18
CA ILE A 121 -0.75 -18.95 -2.92
C ILE A 121 -1.80 -19.19 -1.86
N VAL A 122 -1.78 -18.41 -0.77
CA VAL A 122 -2.78 -18.52 0.31
C VAL A 122 -4.18 -18.20 -0.21
N ILE A 123 -4.35 -17.10 -0.96
CA ILE A 123 -5.66 -16.72 -1.52
C ILE A 123 -6.18 -17.80 -2.47
N LEU A 124 -5.36 -18.28 -3.39
CA LEU A 124 -5.74 -19.32 -4.35
C LEU A 124 -6.11 -20.64 -3.65
N ALA A 125 -5.37 -21.01 -2.60
CA ALA A 125 -5.69 -22.19 -1.81
C ALA A 125 -7.04 -22.03 -1.08
N LEU A 126 -7.27 -20.89 -0.43
CA LEU A 126 -8.54 -20.61 0.25
C LEU A 126 -9.72 -20.58 -0.72
N ASP A 127 -9.56 -19.97 -1.89
CA ASP A 127 -10.58 -19.93 -2.94
C ASP A 127 -10.93 -21.33 -3.45
N TYR A 128 -9.93 -22.19 -3.63
CA TYR A 128 -10.14 -23.56 -4.08
C TYR A 128 -10.82 -24.43 -3.01
N PHE A 129 -10.28 -24.45 -1.78
CA PHE A 129 -10.75 -25.35 -0.72
C PHE A 129 -12.04 -24.88 -0.03
N LEU A 130 -12.25 -23.57 0.14
CA LEU A 130 -13.41 -23.04 0.87
C LEU A 130 -14.54 -22.59 -0.03
N LEU A 131 -14.22 -22.04 -1.21
CA LEU A 131 -15.20 -21.43 -2.10
C LEU A 131 -15.42 -22.24 -3.40
N GLY A 132 -14.62 -23.28 -3.65
CA GLY A 132 -14.69 -24.09 -4.87
C GLY A 132 -14.41 -23.28 -6.15
N LYS A 133 -13.73 -22.13 -6.04
CA LYS A 133 -13.43 -21.25 -7.17
C LYS A 133 -12.15 -21.67 -7.86
N THR A 134 -12.18 -21.60 -9.19
CA THR A 134 -11.01 -21.81 -10.04
C THR A 134 -10.83 -20.62 -10.98
N TYR A 135 -9.59 -20.35 -11.35
CA TYR A 135 -9.22 -19.23 -12.21
C TYR A 135 -8.52 -19.75 -13.46
N ASP A 136 -8.63 -19.01 -14.56
CA ASP A 136 -7.92 -19.33 -15.79
C ASP A 136 -6.39 -19.26 -15.59
N SER A 137 -5.66 -20.22 -16.17
CA SER A 137 -4.21 -20.33 -16.04
C SER A 137 -3.48 -19.04 -16.47
N LEU A 138 -3.98 -18.32 -17.47
CA LEU A 138 -3.40 -17.06 -17.92
C LEU A 138 -3.54 -15.97 -16.85
N ILE A 139 -4.66 -15.93 -16.12
CA ILE A 139 -4.89 -14.98 -15.03
C ILE A 139 -3.92 -15.27 -13.88
N ILE A 140 -3.73 -16.54 -13.54
CA ILE A 140 -2.79 -16.98 -12.51
C ILE A 140 -1.37 -16.55 -12.90
N ILE A 141 -0.91 -16.89 -14.10
CA ILE A 141 0.44 -16.54 -14.58
C ILE A 141 0.66 -15.02 -14.55
N LYS A 142 -0.29 -14.22 -15.07
CA LYS A 142 -0.21 -12.75 -15.02
C LYS A 142 -0.12 -12.22 -13.58
N SER A 143 -0.87 -12.82 -12.66
CA SER A 143 -0.87 -12.44 -11.25
C SER A 143 0.47 -12.73 -10.57
N PHE A 144 1.07 -13.90 -10.85
CA PHE A 144 2.42 -14.23 -10.34
C PHE A 144 3.52 -13.32 -10.91
N LEU A 145 3.32 -12.79 -12.12
CA LEU A 145 4.21 -11.79 -12.73
C LEU A 145 3.98 -10.36 -12.19
N GLY A 146 3.00 -10.15 -11.31
CA GLY A 146 2.68 -8.84 -10.74
C GLY A 146 1.93 -7.91 -11.71
N TYR A 147 1.30 -8.46 -12.74
CA TYR A 147 0.55 -7.71 -13.74
C TYR A 147 -0.97 -7.76 -13.51
N PHE A 148 -1.50 -6.66 -13.00
CA PHE A 148 -2.88 -6.44 -12.60
C PHE A 148 -3.42 -5.18 -13.30
N PRO A 149 -3.76 -5.26 -14.60
CA PRO A 149 -4.12 -4.08 -15.40
C PRO A 149 -5.47 -3.48 -15.02
N VAL A 150 -6.36 -4.27 -14.38
CA VAL A 150 -7.71 -3.84 -14.02
C VAL A 150 -8.01 -4.26 -12.59
N ALA A 151 -8.48 -3.30 -11.79
CA ALA A 151 -9.02 -3.52 -10.46
C ALA A 151 -10.51 -3.92 -10.58
N ASP A 152 -10.76 -5.14 -11.05
CA ASP A 152 -12.11 -5.68 -11.17
C ASP A 152 -12.37 -6.71 -10.05
N ILE A 153 -13.53 -6.60 -9.41
CA ILE A 153 -13.90 -7.43 -8.24
C ILE A 153 -14.40 -8.82 -8.67
N TYR A 154 -14.82 -8.97 -9.93
CA TYR A 154 -15.44 -10.17 -10.48
C TYR A 154 -14.46 -10.99 -11.31
N THR A 155 -13.55 -10.34 -12.05
CA THR A 155 -12.62 -11.05 -12.95
C THR A 155 -11.22 -11.24 -12.38
N SER A 156 -10.81 -10.41 -11.42
CA SER A 156 -9.46 -10.49 -10.84
C SER A 156 -9.45 -11.37 -9.59
N ILE A 157 -8.36 -12.09 -9.36
CA ILE A 157 -8.16 -12.91 -8.15
C ILE A 157 -8.39 -12.06 -6.89
N ASN A 158 -7.88 -10.83 -6.89
CA ASN A 158 -8.18 -9.86 -5.86
C ASN A 158 -8.04 -8.44 -6.43
N SER A 159 -9.10 -7.64 -6.29
CA SER A 159 -9.13 -6.25 -6.78
C SER A 159 -7.98 -5.42 -6.22
N ALA A 160 -7.58 -5.59 -4.95
CA ALA A 160 -6.56 -4.76 -4.29
C ALA A 160 -5.13 -4.95 -4.85
N LEU A 161 -4.89 -5.99 -5.64
CA LEU A 161 -3.57 -6.29 -6.19
C LEU A 161 -3.11 -5.31 -7.27
N TRP A 162 -3.99 -4.45 -7.80
CA TRP A 162 -3.64 -3.39 -8.77
C TRP A 162 -2.47 -2.52 -8.30
N TYR A 163 -2.36 -2.30 -6.99
CA TYR A 163 -1.30 -1.51 -6.39
C TYR A 163 0.10 -2.08 -6.70
N PHE A 164 0.25 -3.40 -6.87
CA PHE A 164 1.53 -4.04 -7.20
C PHE A 164 2.05 -3.60 -8.56
N THR A 165 1.20 -3.58 -9.59
CA THR A 165 1.60 -3.11 -10.92
C THR A 165 2.01 -1.65 -10.88
N PHE A 166 1.30 -0.84 -10.10
CA PHE A 166 1.59 0.57 -9.94
C PHE A 166 2.94 0.83 -9.26
N ILE A 167 3.24 0.15 -8.14
CA ILE A 167 4.52 0.31 -7.45
C ILE A 167 5.71 -0.22 -8.27
N LEU A 168 5.52 -1.32 -9.02
CA LEU A 168 6.55 -1.87 -9.90
C LEU A 168 6.92 -0.88 -11.01
N PHE A 169 5.92 -0.20 -11.58
CA PHE A 169 6.15 0.86 -12.57
C PHE A 169 7.00 2.01 -12.00
N TYR A 170 6.68 2.51 -10.80
CA TYR A 170 7.50 3.56 -10.17
C TYR A 170 8.91 3.10 -9.84
N TYR A 171 9.09 1.84 -9.43
CA TYR A 171 10.42 1.30 -9.15
C TYR A 171 11.27 1.17 -10.40
N LEU A 172 10.66 0.90 -11.56
CA LEU A 172 11.33 0.92 -12.86
C LEU A 172 11.75 2.34 -13.25
N LEU A 173 10.88 3.33 -13.04
CA LEU A 173 11.15 4.73 -13.38
C LEU A 173 12.17 5.41 -12.45
N PHE A 174 12.18 5.04 -11.17
CA PHE A 174 12.96 5.73 -10.15
C PHE A 174 14.45 5.93 -10.51
N PRO A 175 15.25 4.88 -10.82
CA PRO A 175 16.67 5.09 -11.11
C PRO A 175 16.91 5.86 -12.41
N ILE A 176 15.99 5.78 -13.38
CA ILE A 176 16.07 6.52 -14.66
C ILE A 176 15.96 8.03 -14.38
N VAL A 177 14.97 8.42 -13.58
CA VAL A 177 14.73 9.84 -13.26
C VAL A 177 15.75 10.36 -12.26
N PHE A 178 15.95 9.65 -11.15
CA PHE A 178 16.76 10.12 -10.02
C PHE A 178 18.26 10.23 -10.36
N ARG A 179 18.81 9.26 -11.11
CA ARG A 179 20.24 9.32 -11.47
C ARG A 179 20.50 10.38 -12.52
N ARG A 180 19.54 10.63 -13.42
CA ARG A 180 19.62 11.73 -14.39
C ARG A 180 19.55 13.10 -13.72
N SER A 181 18.67 13.28 -12.72
CA SER A 181 18.55 14.55 -12.02
C SER A 181 19.78 14.89 -11.16
N GLN A 182 20.42 13.89 -10.54
CA GLN A 182 21.67 14.07 -9.80
C GLN A 182 22.81 14.54 -10.72
N LEU A 183 22.89 13.99 -11.95
CA LEU A 183 23.87 14.43 -12.95
C LEU A 183 23.62 15.89 -13.38
N LEU A 184 22.36 16.27 -13.58
CA LEU A 184 21.99 17.63 -13.96
C LEU A 184 22.24 18.65 -12.83
N LEU A 185 21.92 18.30 -11.59
CA LEU A 185 22.20 19.16 -10.44
C LEU A 185 23.70 19.39 -10.27
N CYS A 186 24.52 18.34 -10.31
CA CYS A 186 25.99 18.48 -10.23
C CYS A 186 26.53 19.41 -11.32
N TYR A 187 26.05 19.25 -12.56
CA TYR A 187 26.45 20.11 -13.68
C TYR A 187 26.14 21.60 -13.45
N TYR A 188 25.03 21.94 -12.79
CA TYR A 188 24.69 23.33 -12.47
C TYR A 188 25.49 23.91 -11.28
N TRP A 189 25.95 23.07 -10.36
CA TRP A 189 26.79 23.50 -9.22
C TRP A 189 28.27 23.64 -9.59
N ASP A 190 28.72 23.04 -10.69
CA ASP A 190 30.10 23.17 -11.21
C ASP A 190 30.30 24.41 -12.13
N ILE A 191 29.24 25.23 -12.34
CA ILE A 191 29.26 26.42 -13.23
C ILE A 191 29.40 27.74 -12.43
N TRP A 192 29.52 27.69 -11.10
CA TRP A 192 29.77 28.83 -10.22
C TRP A 192 30.96 28.57 -9.31
#